data_AF-A0A1Y1KMT9-F1
#
_entry.id   AF-A0A1Y1KMT9-F1
#
_cell.length_a   1.000
_cell.length_b   1.000
_cell.length_c   1.000
_cell.angle_alpha   90.00
_cell.angle_beta   90.00
_cell.angle_gamma   90.00
#
_symmetry.space_group_name_H-M   'P 1'
#
loop_
_entity.id
_entity.type
_entity.pdbx_description
1 polymer ?
#
loop_
_entity_poly.entity_id
_entity_poly.type
_entity_poly.pdbx_seq_one_letter_code
_entity_poly.pdbx_strand_id
1 'polypeptide(L)'
;DSDTETSVPEVKTKKKPKIAKEEGSLQLFTFEKSNRSLSRDDNVNSLASDTQWFHERLEFLKPDKIRDINGNRSDHPDYDEKTLYVPQEFLNKQTPAMRQWWILKSKHYDTVLFFKIGKFYEFYHMDAVIGVNYLNFSFVKGGEFAHSGFPEVAYGRMASTLIEQGFKVARVEQTETPEMMNDRCRGHKVTKYDRVVRREICEITTQATCLYGAQMTDAKQSLSCYLLAIAEKPINGGSAFGVCFVDTSVGDIFLGQFEDDKHCSRLLRIFAQYRPALILLERRGFQWSTLEVLKKTISSVKRDVLTSGTQFLSPEKTIDLLMKECYFRDKNNDFEWPTVLAEFVDGHLPKLGCELALKALGACVWYLKDSELDIKVLSMKKFHIYKPADQTSDKALDRQAFMILDFITIENLNLLGEKGTLQKTLDYCETSFGKR
;
A
#
# COMPACT_ATOMS: atom_id res chain seq x y z
N ASP A 1 50.52 -26.32 -62.09
CA ASP A 1 49.63 -25.86 -63.18
C ASP A 1 48.29 -26.57 -62.99
N SER A 2 47.48 -26.11 -62.05
CA SER A 2 46.59 -24.93 -62.09
C SER A 2 45.21 -25.31 -62.59
N ASP A 3 44.26 -25.17 -61.66
CA ASP A 3 42.82 -25.29 -61.78
C ASP A 3 42.21 -24.64 -63.03
N THR A 4 41.11 -25.22 -63.52
CA THR A 4 40.04 -24.51 -64.23
C THR A 4 38.73 -25.31 -64.15
N GLU A 5 37.92 -25.07 -63.11
CA GLU A 5 36.48 -25.36 -63.13
C GLU A 5 35.71 -24.10 -63.55
N THR A 6 34.75 -24.30 -64.45
CA THR A 6 33.96 -23.28 -65.11
C THR A 6 32.64 -23.00 -64.37
N SER A 7 32.30 -21.72 -64.32
CA SER A 7 31.20 -21.06 -63.62
C SER A 7 29.86 -21.02 -64.38
N VAL A 8 28.72 -21.10 -63.69
CA VAL A 8 27.49 -20.28 -63.87
C VAL A 8 26.59 -20.37 -62.58
N PRO A 9 25.60 -19.49 -62.30
CA PRO A 9 25.74 -18.23 -61.55
C PRO A 9 24.90 -18.14 -60.24
N GLU A 10 25.15 -17.06 -59.51
CA GLU A 10 24.59 -16.62 -58.22
C GLU A 10 23.06 -16.70 -58.07
N VAL A 11 22.61 -17.37 -57.00
CA VAL A 11 21.23 -17.27 -56.49
C VAL A 11 21.15 -16.14 -55.47
N LYS A 12 20.38 -15.11 -55.84
CA LYS A 12 20.05 -13.96 -54.99
C LYS A 12 19.39 -14.39 -53.68
N THR A 13 20.01 -13.98 -52.58
CA THR A 13 19.52 -14.09 -51.21
C THR A 13 18.19 -13.35 -51.04
N LYS A 14 17.10 -14.10 -50.90
CA LYS A 14 15.81 -13.55 -50.44
C LYS A 14 15.88 -13.30 -48.94
N LYS A 15 15.68 -12.02 -48.59
CA LYS A 15 15.59 -11.49 -47.22
C LYS A 15 14.65 -12.32 -46.36
N LYS A 16 15.16 -12.78 -45.21
CA LYS A 16 14.37 -13.33 -44.10
C LYS A 16 13.31 -12.30 -43.66
N PRO A 17 12.06 -12.71 -43.39
CA PRO A 17 11.07 -11.81 -42.82
C PRO A 17 11.53 -11.39 -41.42
N LYS A 18 11.51 -10.09 -41.16
CA LYS A 18 11.76 -9.52 -39.84
C LYS A 18 10.68 -10.04 -38.89
N ILE A 19 11.08 -10.85 -37.92
CA ILE A 19 10.28 -11.14 -36.74
C ILE A 19 10.20 -9.82 -35.97
N ALA A 20 9.04 -9.19 -35.98
CA ALA A 20 8.75 -8.04 -35.14
C ALA A 20 8.83 -8.50 -33.69
N LYS A 21 9.63 -7.77 -32.89
CA LYS A 21 9.59 -7.88 -31.42
C LYS A 21 8.19 -7.45 -30.99
N GLU A 22 7.38 -8.39 -30.52
CA GLU A 22 6.24 -8.08 -29.66
C GLU A 22 6.80 -7.56 -28.33
N GLU A 23 6.91 -6.24 -28.22
CA GLU A 23 6.98 -5.58 -26.93
C GLU A 23 5.59 -5.71 -26.29
N GLY A 24 5.44 -6.71 -25.42
CA GLY A 24 4.27 -6.88 -24.57
C GLY A 24 4.12 -5.69 -23.64
N SER A 25 3.34 -4.70 -24.07
CA SER A 25 2.87 -3.61 -23.21
C SER A 25 2.03 -4.22 -22.07
N LEU A 26 2.54 -4.14 -20.85
CA LEU A 26 1.79 -4.37 -19.62
C LEU A 26 0.65 -3.34 -19.56
N GLN A 27 -0.55 -3.73 -19.98
CA GLN A 27 -1.78 -3.01 -19.66
C GLN A 27 -2.02 -3.16 -18.16
N LEU A 28 -1.75 -2.10 -17.42
CA LEU A 28 -2.02 -2.01 -15.99
C LEU A 28 -3.45 -1.51 -15.77
N PHE A 29 -4.24 -2.35 -15.10
CA PHE A 29 -5.46 -2.08 -14.31
C PHE A 29 -6.39 -0.94 -14.76
N THR A 30 -7.40 -1.31 -15.55
CA THR A 30 -8.72 -0.68 -15.42
C THR A 30 -9.40 -1.29 -14.19
N PHE A 31 -10.02 -0.45 -13.36
CA PHE A 31 -10.90 -0.88 -12.28
C PHE A 31 -12.02 -1.77 -12.85
N GLU A 32 -11.90 -3.08 -12.71
CA GLU A 32 -13.04 -3.97 -12.91
C GLU A 32 -14.04 -3.73 -11.79
N LYS A 33 -15.21 -3.18 -12.15
CA LYS A 33 -16.40 -3.19 -11.30
C LYS A 33 -16.73 -4.65 -11.01
N SER A 34 -16.47 -5.11 -9.79
CA SER A 34 -16.97 -6.39 -9.32
C SER A 34 -18.50 -6.28 -9.13
N ASN A 35 -19.24 -6.70 -10.16
CA ASN A 35 -20.68 -6.93 -10.07
C ASN A 35 -20.92 -8.14 -9.16
N ARG A 36 -21.07 -7.92 -7.85
CA ARG A 36 -21.83 -8.84 -6.99
C ARG A 36 -23.29 -8.47 -7.11
N SER A 37 -24.02 -9.23 -7.92
CA SER A 37 -25.47 -9.18 -8.02
C SER A 37 -26.09 -9.59 -6.68
N LEU A 38 -26.47 -8.61 -5.87
CA LEU A 38 -27.48 -8.79 -4.83
C LEU A 38 -28.81 -8.37 -5.45
N SER A 39 -29.65 -9.37 -5.73
CA SER A 39 -31.04 -9.18 -6.09
C SER A 39 -31.79 -8.49 -4.94
N ARG A 40 -32.30 -7.27 -5.15
CA ARG A 40 -33.62 -6.83 -4.66
C ARG A 40 -34.00 -5.43 -5.16
N ASP A 41 -35.21 -5.40 -5.67
CA ASP A 41 -36.18 -4.30 -5.85
C ASP A 41 -35.90 -3.25 -6.94
N ASP A 42 -36.27 -3.65 -8.16
CA ASP A 42 -36.59 -2.79 -9.30
C ASP A 42 -37.77 -1.87 -8.97
N ASN A 43 -37.53 -0.75 -8.28
CA ASN A 43 -38.44 0.42 -8.33
C ASN A 43 -37.83 1.74 -7.83
N VAL A 44 -36.50 1.92 -7.94
CA VAL A 44 -35.87 3.24 -7.77
C VAL A 44 -34.82 3.44 -8.87
N ASN A 45 -35.28 3.58 -10.11
CA ASN A 45 -34.40 4.07 -11.19
C ASN A 45 -35.20 4.79 -12.28
N SER A 46 -35.49 6.06 -12.04
CA SER A 46 -35.83 7.01 -13.11
C SER A 46 -35.45 8.46 -12.76
N LEU A 47 -34.30 8.67 -12.10
CA LEU A 47 -33.73 10.02 -11.89
C LEU A 47 -32.22 10.08 -12.12
N ALA A 48 -31.69 9.23 -13.00
CA ALA A 48 -30.31 9.32 -13.48
C ALA A 48 -30.26 10.01 -14.85
N SER A 49 -30.25 11.36 -14.87
CA SER A 49 -29.69 12.15 -15.99
C SER A 49 -29.51 13.62 -15.59
N ASP A 50 -28.34 14.18 -15.96
CA ASP A 50 -28.01 15.61 -16.15
C ASP A 50 -27.37 16.46 -15.03
N THR A 51 -26.64 15.87 -14.06
CA THR A 51 -25.72 16.69 -13.23
C THR A 51 -24.28 16.23 -13.40
N GLN A 52 -23.61 16.69 -14.47
CA GLN A 52 -22.16 16.53 -14.60
C GLN A 52 -21.47 17.41 -13.55
N TRP A 53 -20.73 16.80 -12.62
CA TRP A 53 -20.07 17.55 -11.56
C TRP A 53 -18.88 18.36 -12.11
N PHE A 54 -18.53 19.47 -11.45
CA PHE A 54 -17.42 20.33 -11.87
C PHE A 54 -16.11 19.56 -12.14
N HIS A 55 -15.75 18.61 -11.26
CA HIS A 55 -14.51 17.86 -11.38
C HIS A 55 -14.47 16.93 -12.61
N GLU A 56 -15.62 16.48 -13.11
CA GLU A 56 -15.74 15.65 -14.32
C GLU A 56 -15.51 16.47 -15.60
N ARG A 57 -15.61 17.80 -15.52
CA ARG A 57 -15.36 18.73 -16.62
C ARG A 57 -13.90 19.14 -16.73
N LEU A 58 -13.08 18.85 -15.71
CA LEU A 58 -11.67 19.23 -15.68
C LEU A 58 -10.88 18.38 -16.68
N GLU A 59 -10.31 19.04 -17.69
CA GLU A 59 -9.60 18.37 -18.79
C GLU A 59 -8.46 17.47 -18.31
N PHE A 60 -7.71 17.88 -17.28
CA PHE A 60 -6.57 17.09 -16.76
C PHE A 60 -7.00 15.88 -15.92
N LEU A 61 -8.29 15.75 -15.59
CA LEU A 61 -8.87 14.60 -14.88
C LEU A 61 -9.64 13.65 -15.79
N LYS A 62 -9.75 13.97 -17.08
CA LYS A 62 -10.35 13.04 -18.03
C LYS A 62 -9.50 11.77 -18.14
N PRO A 63 -10.10 10.56 -18.20
CA PRO A 63 -9.35 9.31 -18.14
C PRO A 63 -8.20 9.20 -19.16
N ASP A 64 -8.36 9.77 -20.35
CA ASP A 64 -7.35 9.81 -21.40
C ASP A 64 -6.22 10.82 -21.17
N LYS A 65 -6.39 11.77 -20.24
CA LYS A 65 -5.48 12.90 -20.01
C LYS A 65 -4.84 12.92 -18.62
N ILE A 66 -5.21 11.99 -17.73
CA ILE A 66 -4.60 11.85 -16.41
C ILE A 66 -3.10 11.63 -16.57
N ARG A 67 -2.34 12.33 -15.72
CA ARG A 67 -0.88 12.21 -15.61
C ARG A 67 -0.50 12.15 -14.14
N ASP A 68 0.60 11.49 -13.84
CA ASP A 68 1.20 11.48 -12.50
C ASP A 68 1.82 12.84 -12.17
N ILE A 69 2.29 13.06 -10.93
CA ILE A 69 2.86 14.34 -10.51
C ILE A 69 4.08 14.79 -11.35
N ASN A 70 4.77 13.87 -12.01
CA ASN A 70 5.92 14.13 -12.88
C ASN A 70 5.50 14.38 -14.34
N GLY A 71 4.21 14.29 -14.66
CA GLY A 71 3.66 14.51 -15.99
C GLY A 71 3.65 13.25 -16.88
N ASN A 72 3.94 12.08 -16.32
CA ASN A 72 3.92 10.82 -17.04
C ASN A 72 2.47 10.35 -17.25
N ARG A 73 2.19 9.70 -18.38
CA ARG A 73 0.89 9.06 -18.67
C ARG A 73 0.90 7.60 -18.23
N SER A 74 -0.27 6.96 -18.21
CA SER A 74 -0.44 5.58 -17.73
C SER A 74 0.36 4.52 -18.49
N ASP A 75 0.76 4.80 -19.73
CA ASP A 75 1.62 3.97 -20.57
C ASP A 75 3.12 4.11 -20.26
N HIS A 76 3.50 5.12 -19.48
CA HIS A 76 4.89 5.37 -19.14
C HIS A 76 5.41 4.34 -18.12
N PRO A 77 6.63 3.78 -18.30
CA PRO A 77 7.16 2.76 -17.38
C PRO A 77 7.35 3.22 -15.93
N ASP A 78 7.51 4.53 -15.74
CA ASP A 78 7.71 5.18 -14.43
C ASP A 78 6.46 5.90 -13.92
N TYR A 79 5.29 5.66 -14.53
CA TYR A 79 4.02 6.20 -14.05
C TYR A 79 3.77 5.81 -12.58
N ASP A 80 3.31 6.78 -11.79
CA ASP A 80 2.84 6.60 -10.42
C ASP A 80 1.34 6.90 -10.30
N GLU A 81 0.54 5.85 -10.22
CA GLU A 81 -0.93 5.90 -10.08
C GLU A 81 -1.40 6.55 -8.77
N LYS A 82 -0.52 6.67 -7.77
CA LYS A 82 -0.85 7.28 -6.47
C LYS A 82 -0.79 8.80 -6.51
N THR A 83 -0.30 9.38 -7.60
CA THR A 83 -0.13 10.82 -7.73
C THR A 83 -0.88 11.36 -8.94
N LEU A 84 -1.12 12.67 -8.93
CA LEU A 84 -1.87 13.36 -9.98
C LEU A 84 -1.21 14.69 -10.31
N TYR A 85 -0.99 14.94 -11.60
CA TYR A 85 -0.63 16.26 -12.10
C TYR A 85 -1.82 17.20 -12.00
N VAL A 86 -1.66 18.27 -11.23
CA VAL A 86 -2.63 19.37 -11.17
C VAL A 86 -1.99 20.65 -11.73
N PRO A 87 -2.51 21.23 -12.82
CA PRO A 87 -1.91 22.42 -13.44
C PRO A 87 -1.79 23.58 -12.46
N GLN A 88 -0.63 24.25 -12.44
CA GLN A 88 -0.38 25.37 -11.51
C GLN A 88 -1.36 26.52 -11.72
N GLU A 89 -1.75 26.79 -12.97
CA GLU A 89 -2.76 27.81 -13.29
C GLU A 89 -4.13 27.50 -12.67
N PHE A 90 -4.51 26.21 -12.65
CA PHE A 90 -5.73 25.77 -11.98
C PHE A 90 -5.62 25.94 -10.47
N LEU A 91 -4.50 25.52 -9.86
CA LEU A 91 -4.25 25.69 -8.41
C LEU A 91 -4.26 27.17 -7.97
N ASN A 92 -3.82 28.09 -8.83
CA ASN A 92 -3.80 29.53 -8.51
C ASN A 92 -5.19 30.17 -8.52
N LYS A 93 -6.14 29.58 -9.26
CA LYS A 93 -7.55 30.00 -9.34
C LYS A 93 -8.40 29.48 -8.17
N GLN A 94 -7.94 28.45 -7.47
CA GLN A 94 -8.68 27.87 -6.34
C GLN A 94 -8.72 28.80 -5.12
N THR A 95 -9.74 28.61 -4.28
CA THR A 95 -9.77 29.19 -2.93
C THR A 95 -8.61 28.62 -2.11
N PRO A 96 -8.09 29.34 -1.09
CA PRO A 96 -6.94 28.87 -0.32
C PRO A 96 -7.10 27.46 0.30
N ALA A 97 -8.26 27.15 0.86
CA ALA A 97 -8.54 25.83 1.43
C ALA A 97 -8.65 24.75 0.35
N MET A 98 -9.34 25.03 -0.76
CA MET A 98 -9.46 24.09 -1.87
C MET A 98 -8.12 23.83 -2.56
N ARG A 99 -7.25 24.85 -2.62
CA ARG A 99 -5.87 24.69 -3.07
C ARG A 99 -5.09 23.71 -2.20
N GLN A 100 -5.18 23.83 -0.87
CA GLN A 100 -4.54 22.87 0.04
C GLN A 100 -5.05 21.45 -0.23
N TRP A 101 -6.36 21.28 -0.38
CA TRP A 101 -6.98 19.99 -0.69
C TRP A 101 -6.46 19.41 -2.02
N TRP A 102 -6.39 20.19 -3.11
CA TRP A 102 -5.83 19.72 -4.40
C TRP A 102 -4.34 19.38 -4.32
N ILE A 103 -3.55 20.09 -3.50
CA ILE A 103 -2.13 19.78 -3.28
C ILE A 103 -1.97 18.45 -2.53
N LEU A 104 -2.84 18.15 -1.57
CA LEU A 104 -2.84 16.85 -0.90
C LEU A 104 -3.30 15.75 -1.85
N LYS A 105 -4.39 15.99 -2.60
CA LYS A 105 -4.91 15.03 -3.58
C LYS A 105 -3.91 14.77 -4.71
N SER A 106 -3.11 15.75 -5.13
CA SER A 106 -2.07 15.53 -6.14
C SER A 106 -0.98 14.56 -5.68
N LYS A 107 -0.74 14.45 -4.38
CA LYS A 107 0.25 13.53 -3.80
C LYS A 107 -0.34 12.18 -3.39
N HIS A 108 -1.64 12.15 -3.08
CA HIS A 108 -2.37 10.97 -2.59
C HIS A 108 -3.67 10.80 -3.40
N TYR A 109 -3.53 10.61 -4.71
CA TYR A 109 -4.65 10.51 -5.64
C TYR A 109 -5.50 9.26 -5.38
N ASP A 110 -4.87 8.18 -4.94
CA ASP A 110 -5.47 6.89 -4.56
C ASP A 110 -6.17 6.89 -3.19
N THR A 111 -6.16 8.02 -2.48
CA THR A 111 -6.57 8.11 -1.07
C THR A 111 -7.77 9.04 -0.89
N VAL A 112 -8.78 8.60 -0.13
CA VAL A 112 -9.94 9.41 0.24
C VAL A 112 -9.55 10.39 1.35
N LEU A 113 -9.67 11.69 1.10
CA LEU A 113 -9.24 12.72 2.06
C LEU A 113 -10.38 13.10 2.99
N PHE A 114 -10.23 12.79 4.28
CA PHE A 114 -11.08 13.28 5.35
C PHE A 114 -10.57 14.67 5.73
N PHE A 115 -11.05 15.69 5.02
CA PHE A 115 -10.50 17.04 5.11
C PHE A 115 -11.18 17.87 6.20
N LYS A 116 -10.48 18.13 7.31
CA LYS A 116 -11.09 18.83 8.45
C LYS A 116 -11.33 20.31 8.18
N ILE A 117 -12.59 20.72 8.35
CA ILE A 117 -13.02 22.11 8.36
C ILE A 117 -13.83 22.37 9.64
N GLY A 118 -13.19 23.02 10.61
CA GLY A 118 -13.81 23.29 11.90
C GLY A 118 -14.09 21.98 12.64
N LYS A 119 -15.38 21.71 12.90
CA LYS A 119 -15.85 20.51 13.62
C LYS A 119 -16.33 19.38 12.69
N PHE A 120 -16.05 19.48 11.39
CA PHE A 120 -16.51 18.53 10.39
C PHE A 120 -15.33 18.00 9.59
N TYR A 121 -15.45 16.74 9.14
CA TYR A 121 -14.68 16.24 8.01
C TYR A 121 -15.51 16.40 6.75
N GLU A 122 -14.93 17.08 5.77
CA GLU A 122 -15.55 17.33 4.46
C GLU A 122 -14.85 16.50 3.38
N PHE A 123 -15.66 16.04 2.42
CA PHE A 123 -15.24 15.33 1.23
C PHE A 123 -15.56 16.19 0.01
N TYR A 124 -14.62 16.29 -0.92
CA TYR A 124 -14.78 17.11 -2.13
C TYR A 124 -14.64 16.28 -3.40
N HIS A 125 -15.35 16.70 -4.45
CA HIS A 125 -15.22 16.17 -5.80
C HIS A 125 -15.41 14.63 -5.82
N MET A 126 -14.47 13.84 -6.36
CA MET A 126 -14.52 12.37 -6.32
C MET A 126 -14.61 11.76 -4.90
N ASP A 127 -14.08 12.41 -3.86
CA ASP A 127 -14.22 11.89 -2.50
C ASP A 127 -15.66 12.03 -2.01
N ALA A 128 -16.36 13.10 -2.41
CA ALA A 128 -17.76 13.29 -2.08
C ALA A 128 -18.65 12.23 -2.76
N VAL A 129 -18.32 11.86 -4.00
CA VAL A 129 -19.02 10.79 -4.72
C VAL A 129 -18.84 9.45 -3.99
N ILE A 130 -17.65 9.17 -3.46
CA ILE A 130 -17.41 8.00 -2.60
C ILE A 130 -18.26 8.08 -1.33
N GLY A 131 -18.30 9.24 -0.66
CA GLY A 131 -19.13 9.43 0.54
C GLY A 131 -20.61 9.15 0.31
N VAL A 132 -21.18 9.60 -0.80
CA VAL A 132 -22.58 9.33 -1.14
C VAL A 132 -22.81 7.84 -1.44
N ASN A 133 -21.95 7.23 -2.25
CA ASN A 133 -22.14 5.86 -2.70
C ASN A 133 -21.89 4.80 -1.60
N TYR A 134 -20.94 5.03 -0.69
CA TYR A 134 -20.50 4.03 0.28
C TYR A 134 -20.85 4.36 1.73
N LEU A 135 -21.09 5.64 2.07
CA LEU A 135 -21.44 6.07 3.43
C LEU A 135 -22.88 6.57 3.54
N ASN A 136 -23.67 6.50 2.46
CA ASN A 136 -25.03 7.01 2.36
C ASN A 136 -25.13 8.50 2.74
N PHE A 137 -24.12 9.29 2.40
CA PHE A 137 -24.19 10.73 2.56
C PHE A 137 -25.12 11.36 1.53
N SER A 138 -25.54 12.59 1.79
CA SER A 138 -26.21 13.44 0.81
C SER A 138 -25.27 14.55 0.38
N PHE A 139 -25.34 14.95 -0.89
CA PHE A 139 -24.63 16.13 -1.35
C PHE A 139 -25.18 17.39 -0.69
N VAL A 140 -24.28 18.30 -0.31
CA VAL A 140 -24.63 19.64 0.15
C VAL A 140 -25.25 20.41 -1.02
N LYS A 141 -26.49 20.89 -0.83
CA LYS A 141 -27.23 21.61 -1.87
C LYS A 141 -26.59 22.98 -2.16
N GLY A 142 -26.62 23.40 -3.43
CA GLY A 142 -26.19 24.74 -3.86
C GLY A 142 -24.68 24.92 -4.08
N GLY A 143 -23.89 23.84 -4.01
CA GLY A 143 -22.46 23.88 -4.34
C GLY A 143 -22.18 23.75 -5.84
N GLU A 144 -21.11 24.41 -6.31
CA GLU A 144 -20.62 24.29 -7.70
C GLU A 144 -20.01 22.90 -8.00
N PHE A 145 -19.58 22.20 -6.96
CA PHE A 145 -18.95 20.88 -7.03
C PHE A 145 -19.56 19.88 -6.05
N ALA A 146 -19.34 18.59 -6.32
CA ALA A 146 -19.74 17.51 -5.42
C ALA A 146 -19.09 17.71 -4.04
N HIS A 147 -19.92 17.85 -3.00
CA HIS A 147 -19.47 18.13 -1.64
C HIS A 147 -20.39 17.40 -0.65
N SER A 148 -19.81 16.73 0.32
CA SER A 148 -20.50 16.10 1.45
C SER A 148 -19.61 16.14 2.70
N GLY A 149 -20.17 15.94 3.89
CA GLY A 149 -19.35 15.91 5.11
C GLY A 149 -20.12 15.39 6.31
N PHE A 150 -19.43 15.22 7.41
CA PHE A 150 -19.99 14.67 8.65
C PHE A 150 -19.20 15.20 9.88
N PRO A 151 -19.80 15.20 11.08
CA PRO A 151 -19.14 15.74 12.28
C PRO A 151 -17.97 14.88 12.74
N GLU A 152 -16.93 15.51 13.30
CA GLU A 152 -15.68 14.86 13.74
C GLU A 152 -15.89 13.61 14.60
N VAL A 153 -16.87 13.62 15.51
CA VAL A 153 -17.19 12.50 16.40
C VAL A 153 -17.55 11.20 15.68
N ALA A 154 -17.95 11.28 14.40
CA ALA A 154 -18.29 10.12 13.59
C ALA A 154 -17.11 9.56 12.77
N TYR A 155 -15.90 10.13 12.89
CA TYR A 155 -14.72 9.74 12.12
C TYR A 155 -14.46 8.23 12.13
N GLY A 156 -14.30 7.63 13.32
CA GLY A 156 -13.97 6.21 13.44
C GLY A 156 -14.94 5.30 12.70
N ARG A 157 -16.25 5.57 12.80
CA ARG A 157 -17.30 4.80 12.11
C ARG A 157 -17.22 4.95 10.58
N MET A 158 -17.01 6.17 10.10
CA MET A 158 -16.95 6.45 8.66
C MET A 158 -15.67 5.91 8.02
N ALA A 159 -14.53 6.12 8.67
CA ALA A 159 -13.24 5.59 8.24
C ALA A 159 -13.27 4.05 8.18
N SER A 160 -13.73 3.38 9.24
CA SER A 160 -13.79 1.91 9.29
C SER A 160 -14.64 1.33 8.15
N THR A 161 -15.78 1.98 7.83
CA THR A 161 -16.65 1.54 6.74
C THR A 161 -15.94 1.63 5.39
N LEU A 162 -15.21 2.72 5.11
CA LEU A 162 -14.45 2.84 3.87
C LEU A 162 -13.27 1.86 3.81
N ILE A 163 -12.55 1.66 4.92
CA ILE A 163 -11.42 0.73 5.00
C ILE A 163 -11.86 -0.71 4.72
N GLU A 164 -13.01 -1.13 5.24
CA GLU A 164 -13.60 -2.45 4.97
C GLU A 164 -14.01 -2.65 3.51
N GLN A 165 -14.40 -1.57 2.83
CA GLN A 165 -14.62 -1.58 1.38
C GLN A 165 -13.31 -1.52 0.58
N GLY A 166 -12.17 -1.51 1.27
CA GLY A 166 -10.83 -1.49 0.70
C GLY A 166 -10.31 -0.11 0.37
N PHE A 167 -10.98 0.99 0.70
CA PHE A 167 -10.44 2.32 0.45
C PHE A 167 -9.24 2.62 1.36
N LYS A 168 -8.27 3.35 0.82
CA LYS A 168 -7.23 4.03 1.60
C LYS A 168 -7.80 5.39 2.04
N VAL A 169 -7.70 5.71 3.32
CA VAL A 169 -8.26 6.95 3.88
C VAL A 169 -7.16 7.78 4.53
N ALA A 170 -7.16 9.10 4.32
CA ALA A 170 -6.24 10.03 4.97
C ALA A 170 -7.01 10.97 5.90
N ARG A 171 -6.57 11.07 7.15
CA ARG A 171 -7.08 12.04 8.11
C ARG A 171 -6.26 13.32 8.02
N VAL A 172 -6.89 14.38 7.50
CA VAL A 172 -6.26 15.70 7.37
C VAL A 172 -6.78 16.60 8.47
N GLU A 173 -5.90 17.03 9.37
CA GLU A 173 -6.26 17.89 10.51
C GLU A 173 -5.92 19.36 10.27
N GLN A 174 -6.53 20.24 11.06
CA GLN A 174 -6.08 21.63 11.20
C GLN A 174 -5.00 21.67 12.27
N THR A 175 -3.75 21.93 11.88
CA THR A 175 -2.59 21.94 12.80
C THR A 175 -2.35 23.29 13.47
N GLU A 176 -3.24 24.24 13.23
CA GLU A 176 -3.24 25.58 13.82
C GLU A 176 -4.66 26.05 14.14
N THR A 177 -4.80 26.86 15.18
CA THR A 177 -6.04 27.58 15.48
C THR A 177 -6.16 28.86 14.65
N PRO A 178 -7.36 29.47 14.53
CA PRO A 178 -7.51 30.78 13.90
C PRO A 178 -6.63 31.86 14.54
N GLU A 179 -6.39 31.78 15.86
CA GLU A 179 -5.50 32.69 16.59
C GLU A 179 -4.05 32.52 16.15
N MET A 180 -3.54 31.28 16.12
CA MET A 180 -2.18 30.97 15.64
C MET A 180 -1.98 31.41 14.19
N MET A 181 -2.98 31.22 13.33
CA MET A 181 -2.96 31.71 11.95
C MET A 181 -2.89 33.24 11.88
N ASN A 182 -3.67 33.95 12.71
CA ASN A 182 -3.64 35.41 12.78
C ASN A 182 -2.26 35.91 13.23
N ASP A 183 -1.65 35.25 14.21
CA ASP A 183 -0.31 35.59 14.69
C ASP A 183 0.76 35.34 13.62
N ARG A 184 0.70 34.22 12.90
CA ARG A 184 1.59 33.97 11.74
C ARG A 184 1.46 35.06 10.66
N CYS A 185 0.26 35.63 10.49
CA CYS A 185 0.01 36.69 9.52
C CYS A 185 0.47 38.08 10.01
N ARG A 186 0.85 38.26 11.27
CA ARG A 186 1.38 39.51 11.82
C ARG A 186 2.91 39.55 11.62
N GLY A 187 3.37 40.10 10.49
CA GLY A 187 4.80 40.45 10.35
C GLY A 187 5.44 40.21 8.98
N HIS A 188 4.76 39.56 8.04
CA HIS A 188 5.28 39.33 6.68
C HIS A 188 4.25 39.73 5.62
N LYS A 189 4.65 39.80 4.36
CA LYS A 189 3.75 40.07 3.23
C LYS A 189 2.77 38.91 3.06
N VAL A 190 1.61 39.01 3.69
CA VAL A 190 0.56 37.98 3.71
C VAL A 190 -0.11 37.88 2.35
N THR A 191 -0.13 36.69 1.78
CA THR A 191 -0.90 36.37 0.57
C THR A 191 -2.28 35.84 0.95
N LYS A 192 -3.19 35.69 -0.04
CA LYS A 192 -4.48 35.04 0.20
C LYS A 192 -4.34 33.59 0.71
N TYR A 193 -3.23 32.92 0.39
CA TYR A 193 -2.99 31.52 0.78
C TYR A 193 -2.58 31.36 2.25
N ASP A 194 -2.08 32.43 2.86
CA ASP A 194 -1.64 32.44 4.27
C ASP A 194 -2.81 32.68 5.23
N ARG A 195 -3.93 33.23 4.72
CA ARG A 195 -5.16 33.55 5.47
C ARG A 195 -6.09 32.35 5.67
N VAL A 196 -5.53 31.16 5.72
CA VAL A 196 -6.22 29.93 6.12
C VAL A 196 -5.33 29.16 7.09
N VAL A 197 -5.95 28.46 8.02
CA VAL A 197 -5.20 27.58 8.92
C VAL A 197 -4.46 26.51 8.12
N ARG A 198 -3.30 26.10 8.63
CA ARG A 198 -2.53 25.01 8.05
C ARG A 198 -3.27 23.68 8.23
N ARG A 199 -3.15 22.83 7.21
CA ARG A 199 -3.69 21.48 7.20
C ARG A 199 -2.66 20.51 6.67
N GLU A 200 -2.52 19.40 7.37
CA GLU A 200 -1.54 18.37 7.09
C GLU A 200 -2.19 16.99 7.29
N ILE A 201 -1.71 16.00 6.56
CA ILE A 201 -2.10 14.61 6.77
C ILE A 201 -1.47 14.19 8.10
N CYS A 202 -2.29 13.70 9.02
CA CYS A 202 -1.81 13.20 10.31
C CYS A 202 -1.77 11.66 10.35
N GLU A 203 -2.43 11.01 9.41
CA GLU A 203 -2.57 9.55 9.38
C GLU A 203 -3.14 9.10 8.04
N ILE A 204 -2.55 8.06 7.44
CA ILE A 204 -3.16 7.31 6.33
C ILE A 204 -3.44 5.89 6.80
N THR A 205 -4.68 5.46 6.65
CA THR A 205 -5.15 4.17 7.12
C THR A 205 -5.63 3.32 5.95
N THR A 206 -5.18 2.07 5.94
CA THR A 206 -5.63 0.99 5.07
C THR A 206 -6.03 -0.20 5.92
N GLN A 207 -6.55 -1.26 5.31
CA GLN A 207 -6.83 -2.51 6.02
C GLN A 207 -5.58 -3.12 6.68
N ALA A 208 -4.39 -2.89 6.11
CA ALA A 208 -3.12 -3.42 6.63
C ALA A 208 -2.39 -2.46 7.59
N THR A 209 -2.86 -1.22 7.71
CA THR A 209 -2.24 -0.17 8.54
C THR A 209 -3.21 0.41 9.57
N CYS A 210 -4.21 -0.38 9.94
CA CYS A 210 -5.23 0.02 10.89
C CYS A 210 -4.65 0.05 12.32
N LEU A 211 -4.79 1.21 12.99
CA LEU A 211 -4.51 1.36 14.41
C LEU A 211 -5.81 1.59 15.17
N TYR A 212 -5.95 0.94 16.31
CA TYR A 212 -7.12 1.11 17.18
C TYR A 212 -6.74 1.98 18.39
N GLY A 213 -7.41 3.11 18.53
CA GLY A 213 -7.14 4.12 19.54
C GLY A 213 -8.36 5.02 19.76
N ALA A 214 -8.18 6.20 20.36
CA ALA A 214 -9.30 7.09 20.68
C ALA A 214 -10.14 7.50 19.47
N GLN A 215 -9.52 7.64 18.29
CA GLN A 215 -10.20 8.05 17.05
C GLN A 215 -10.87 6.88 16.31
N MET A 216 -10.44 5.65 16.58
CA MET A 216 -10.96 4.44 15.97
C MET A 216 -10.97 3.34 17.04
N THR A 217 -12.08 3.24 17.77
CA THR A 217 -12.15 2.48 19.03
C THR A 217 -12.30 0.98 18.80
N ASP A 218 -13.07 0.58 17.79
CA ASP A 218 -13.51 -0.80 17.64
C ASP A 218 -12.85 -1.48 16.44
N ALA A 219 -12.09 -2.54 16.73
CA ALA A 219 -11.66 -3.48 15.72
C ALA A 219 -12.85 -4.36 15.31
N LYS A 220 -13.37 -4.18 14.09
CA LYS A 220 -14.43 -5.05 13.58
C LYS A 220 -13.96 -6.47 13.29
N GLN A 221 -12.66 -6.67 13.10
CA GLN A 221 -12.04 -7.97 12.85
C GLN A 221 -11.06 -8.34 13.97
N SER A 222 -11.24 -9.53 14.57
CA SER A 222 -10.38 -10.01 15.65
C SER A 222 -9.05 -10.61 15.16
N LEU A 223 -8.99 -11.00 13.88
CA LEU A 223 -7.82 -11.62 13.25
C LEU A 223 -6.83 -10.56 12.78
N SER A 224 -5.54 -10.85 12.98
CA SER A 224 -4.44 -10.01 12.52
C SER A 224 -4.44 -9.85 11.00
N CYS A 225 -4.21 -8.63 10.54
CA CYS A 225 -4.04 -8.29 9.14
C CYS A 225 -2.62 -7.75 8.96
N TYR A 226 -1.86 -8.35 8.06
CA TYR A 226 -0.45 -8.03 7.91
C TYR A 226 -0.19 -7.11 6.71
N LEU A 227 0.65 -6.09 6.92
CA LEU A 227 1.40 -5.42 5.87
C LEU A 227 2.64 -6.26 5.58
N LEU A 228 2.82 -6.75 4.35
CA LEU A 228 3.93 -7.65 4.00
C LEU A 228 4.76 -7.09 2.84
N ALA A 229 6.03 -6.80 3.07
CA ALA A 229 6.99 -6.51 2.03
C ALA A 229 7.79 -7.75 1.65
N ILE A 230 8.02 -7.91 0.34
CA ILE A 230 8.77 -9.04 -0.21
C ILE A 230 9.89 -8.47 -1.10
N ALA A 231 11.11 -8.95 -0.90
CA ALA A 231 12.25 -8.72 -1.76
C ALA A 231 12.71 -10.05 -2.36
N GLU A 232 12.97 -10.10 -3.66
CA GLU A 232 13.40 -11.32 -4.36
C GLU A 232 14.83 -11.15 -4.92
N LYS A 233 15.61 -12.23 -4.84
CA LYS A 233 16.89 -12.38 -5.56
C LYS A 233 16.92 -13.75 -6.23
N PRO A 234 17.08 -13.82 -7.56
CA PRO A 234 17.15 -15.10 -8.24
C PRO A 234 18.42 -15.87 -7.86
N ILE A 235 18.29 -17.18 -7.65
CA ILE A 235 19.40 -18.10 -7.35
C ILE A 235 19.34 -19.33 -8.25
N ASN A 236 20.40 -20.13 -8.28
CA ASN A 236 20.38 -21.38 -9.05
C ASN A 236 19.38 -22.37 -8.42
N GLY A 237 18.30 -22.66 -9.15
CA GLY A 237 17.30 -23.64 -8.72
C GLY A 237 16.05 -23.06 -8.05
N GLY A 238 15.95 -21.74 -7.88
CA GLY A 238 14.81 -21.08 -7.25
C GLY A 238 15.06 -19.59 -7.01
N SER A 239 14.51 -19.06 -5.92
CA SER A 239 14.67 -17.66 -5.52
C SER A 239 15.01 -17.56 -4.04
N ALA A 240 15.85 -16.60 -3.66
CA ALA A 240 15.99 -16.17 -2.29
C ALA A 240 15.01 -15.01 -2.02
N PHE A 241 14.28 -15.10 -0.92
CA PHE A 241 13.32 -14.09 -0.49
C PHE A 241 13.76 -13.44 0.82
N GLY A 242 13.61 -12.12 0.88
CA GLY A 242 13.56 -11.37 2.12
C GLY A 242 12.13 -10.94 2.39
N VAL A 243 11.66 -11.14 3.61
CA VAL A 243 10.30 -10.78 4.02
C VAL A 243 10.35 -9.90 5.25
N CYS A 244 9.47 -8.90 5.27
CA CYS A 244 9.14 -8.14 6.46
C CYS A 244 7.63 -8.02 6.52
N PHE A 245 7.02 -8.46 7.63
CA PHE A 245 5.59 -8.27 7.82
C PHE A 245 5.25 -7.71 9.19
N VAL A 246 4.25 -6.84 9.20
CA VAL A 246 3.88 -6.03 10.36
C VAL A 246 2.40 -6.18 10.64
N ASP A 247 2.05 -6.47 11.89
CA ASP A 247 0.71 -6.22 12.42
C ASP A 247 0.73 -4.86 13.13
N THR A 248 0.22 -3.83 12.46
CA THR A 248 0.23 -2.47 13.03
C THR A 248 -0.61 -2.36 14.29
N SER A 249 -1.64 -3.21 14.46
CA SER A 249 -2.55 -3.14 15.60
C SER A 249 -1.89 -3.53 16.93
N VAL A 250 -0.89 -4.42 16.87
CA VAL A 250 -0.13 -4.91 18.05
C VAL A 250 1.31 -4.38 18.07
N GLY A 251 1.81 -3.95 16.92
CA GLY A 251 3.17 -3.44 16.70
C GLY A 251 4.22 -4.52 16.47
N ASP A 252 3.82 -5.78 16.25
CA ASP A 252 4.76 -6.87 16.00
C ASP A 252 5.29 -6.81 14.57
N ILE A 253 6.62 -6.82 14.45
CA ILE A 253 7.35 -6.80 13.18
C ILE A 253 8.17 -8.08 13.06
N PHE A 254 7.94 -8.82 11.99
CA PHE A 254 8.65 -10.06 11.70
C PHE A 254 9.59 -9.86 10.52
N LEU A 255 10.86 -10.26 10.68
CA LEU A 255 11.89 -10.17 9.65
C LEU A 255 12.48 -11.55 9.36
N GLY A 256 12.63 -11.89 8.09
CA GLY A 256 13.26 -13.16 7.70
C GLY A 256 13.88 -13.11 6.32
N GLN A 257 14.87 -13.97 6.10
CA GLN A 257 15.45 -14.23 4.79
C GLN A 257 15.65 -15.73 4.62
N PHE A 258 15.23 -16.27 3.48
CA PHE A 258 15.32 -17.70 3.19
C PHE A 258 15.40 -17.95 1.69
N GLU A 259 15.98 -19.08 1.31
CA GLU A 259 15.90 -19.60 -0.06
C GLU A 259 14.57 -20.33 -0.26
N ASP A 260 14.07 -20.41 -1.48
CA ASP A 260 12.79 -21.05 -1.80
C ASP A 260 12.88 -21.76 -3.15
N ASP A 261 11.97 -22.71 -3.34
CA ASP A 261 11.88 -23.49 -4.57
C ASP A 261 11.20 -22.69 -5.71
N LYS A 262 11.17 -23.28 -6.91
CA LYS A 262 10.55 -22.66 -8.10
C LYS A 262 9.03 -22.46 -7.98
N HIS A 263 8.40 -23.12 -7.02
CA HIS A 263 6.97 -23.03 -6.75
C HIS A 263 6.65 -22.06 -5.61
N CYS A 264 7.68 -21.43 -5.02
CA CYS A 264 7.58 -20.49 -3.92
C CYS A 264 6.87 -21.10 -2.69
N SER A 265 7.13 -22.38 -2.40
CA SER A 265 6.38 -23.12 -1.37
C SER A 265 6.51 -22.48 0.03
N ARG A 266 7.70 -22.00 0.41
CA ARG A 266 7.92 -21.33 1.70
C ARG A 266 7.25 -19.96 1.74
N LEU A 267 7.29 -19.20 0.65
CA LEU A 267 6.61 -17.92 0.54
C LEU A 267 5.08 -18.08 0.62
N LEU A 268 4.51 -19.03 -0.12
CA LEU A 268 3.07 -19.31 -0.10
C LEU A 268 2.59 -19.74 1.30
N ARG A 269 3.43 -20.46 2.04
CA ARG A 269 3.17 -20.82 3.43
C ARG A 269 3.05 -19.59 4.34
N ILE A 270 3.86 -18.55 4.13
CA ILE A 270 3.73 -17.28 4.87
C ILE A 270 2.33 -16.70 4.65
N PHE A 271 1.82 -16.68 3.43
CA PHE A 271 0.49 -16.12 3.16
C PHE A 271 -0.64 -16.90 3.85
N ALA A 272 -0.46 -18.21 4.00
CA ALA A 272 -1.41 -19.07 4.69
C ALA A 272 -1.39 -18.85 6.21
N GLN A 273 -0.19 -18.68 6.79
CA GLN A 273 -0.01 -18.52 8.24
C GLN A 273 -0.26 -17.08 8.71
N TYR A 274 0.20 -16.10 7.93
CA TYR A 274 0.15 -14.68 8.20
C TYR A 274 -0.60 -13.99 7.07
N ARG A 275 -1.93 -13.91 7.18
CA ARG A 275 -2.81 -13.42 6.11
C ARG A 275 -2.48 -11.95 5.78
N PRO A 276 -1.89 -11.66 4.61
CA PRO A 276 -1.58 -10.29 4.24
C PRO A 276 -2.85 -9.57 3.79
N ALA A 277 -3.03 -8.34 4.26
CA ALA A 277 -4.05 -7.42 3.74
C ALA A 277 -3.50 -6.50 2.65
N LEU A 278 -2.19 -6.22 2.69
CA LEU A 278 -1.47 -5.46 1.67
C LEU A 278 -0.08 -6.05 1.48
N ILE A 279 0.33 -6.19 0.22
CA ILE A 279 1.67 -6.64 -0.14
C ILE A 279 2.44 -5.51 -0.84
N LEU A 280 3.64 -5.23 -0.36
CA LEU A 280 4.57 -4.27 -0.94
C LEU A 280 5.57 -5.01 -1.82
N LEU A 281 5.63 -4.61 -3.10
CA LEU A 281 6.52 -5.20 -4.10
C LEU A 281 7.44 -4.14 -4.67
N GLU A 282 8.69 -4.49 -4.93
CA GLU A 282 9.62 -3.62 -5.65
C GLU A 282 9.32 -3.61 -7.16
N ARG A 283 9.27 -2.41 -7.75
CA ARG A 283 9.15 -2.20 -9.20
C ARG A 283 10.31 -2.91 -9.91
N ARG A 284 9.97 -3.88 -10.78
CA ARG A 284 10.92 -4.73 -11.53
C ARG A 284 11.85 -5.59 -10.64
N GLY A 285 11.53 -5.79 -9.37
CA GLY A 285 12.33 -6.60 -8.45
C GLY A 285 12.04 -8.10 -8.49
N PHE A 286 11.05 -8.54 -9.28
CA PHE A 286 10.54 -9.92 -9.25
C PHE A 286 10.71 -10.66 -10.57
N GLN A 287 10.90 -11.98 -10.46
CA GLN A 287 10.85 -12.88 -11.60
C GLN A 287 9.41 -13.07 -12.09
N TRP A 288 9.24 -13.33 -13.39
CA TRP A 288 7.93 -13.57 -13.99
C TRP A 288 7.20 -14.77 -13.38
N SER A 289 7.91 -15.86 -13.10
CA SER A 289 7.38 -17.06 -12.46
C SER A 289 6.77 -16.74 -11.09
N THR A 290 7.49 -15.97 -10.26
CA THR A 290 7.03 -15.54 -8.94
C THR A 290 5.80 -14.65 -9.05
N LEU A 291 5.80 -13.69 -9.97
CA LEU A 291 4.63 -12.84 -10.22
C LEU A 291 3.40 -13.63 -10.68
N GLU A 292 3.59 -14.69 -11.46
CA GLU A 292 2.52 -15.57 -11.91
C GLU A 292 1.92 -16.37 -10.75
N VAL A 293 2.77 -16.91 -9.87
CA VAL A 293 2.33 -17.57 -8.63
C VAL A 293 1.54 -16.60 -7.75
N LEU A 294 2.07 -15.39 -7.50
CA LEU A 294 1.37 -14.36 -6.72
C LEU A 294 0.01 -13.98 -7.35
N LYS A 295 -0.04 -13.80 -8.68
CA LYS A 295 -1.29 -13.46 -9.37
C LYS A 295 -2.35 -14.55 -9.27
N LYS A 296 -1.96 -15.83 -9.36
CA LYS A 296 -2.90 -16.96 -9.30
C LYS A 296 -3.39 -17.22 -7.88
N THR A 297 -2.48 -17.16 -6.90
CA THR A 297 -2.75 -17.63 -5.55
C THR A 297 -3.41 -16.58 -4.65
N ILE A 298 -3.06 -15.30 -4.81
CA ILE A 298 -3.52 -14.22 -3.93
C ILE A 298 -4.11 -13.04 -4.73
N SER A 299 -4.94 -13.35 -5.73
CA SER A 299 -5.57 -12.37 -6.62
C SER A 299 -6.41 -11.32 -5.90
N SER A 300 -6.96 -11.65 -4.73
CA SER A 300 -7.82 -10.78 -3.92
C SER A 300 -7.05 -9.79 -3.03
N VAL A 301 -5.76 -10.04 -2.77
CA VAL A 301 -4.96 -9.19 -1.87
C VAL A 301 -4.45 -7.97 -2.62
N LYS A 302 -4.57 -6.79 -2.00
CA LYS A 302 -4.05 -5.55 -2.57
C LYS A 302 -2.53 -5.59 -2.65
N ARG A 303 -1.99 -5.00 -3.71
CA ARG A 303 -0.56 -4.92 -3.97
C ARG A 303 -0.18 -3.49 -4.30
N ASP A 304 0.80 -2.96 -3.57
CA ASP A 304 1.38 -1.66 -3.83
C ASP A 304 2.78 -1.88 -4.41
N VAL A 305 2.99 -1.41 -5.65
CA VAL A 305 4.30 -1.47 -6.30
C VAL A 305 5.09 -0.21 -5.96
N LEU A 306 6.22 -0.39 -5.29
CA LEU A 306 7.10 0.67 -4.82
C LEU A 306 8.28 0.87 -5.75
N THR A 307 8.62 2.12 -6.00
CA THR A 307 9.78 2.52 -6.82
C THR A 307 11.08 2.11 -6.14
N SER A 308 11.92 1.37 -6.87
CA SER A 308 13.19 0.87 -6.36
C SER A 308 14.13 2.00 -5.93
N GLY A 309 14.76 1.86 -4.77
CA GLY A 309 15.76 2.78 -4.23
C GLY A 309 15.22 4.06 -3.57
N THR A 310 14.00 4.50 -3.91
CA THR A 310 13.35 5.69 -3.31
C THR A 310 12.22 5.32 -2.35
N GLN A 311 11.35 4.39 -2.73
CA GLN A 311 10.24 3.89 -1.91
C GLN A 311 10.57 2.49 -1.36
N PHE A 312 11.13 1.61 -2.20
CA PHE A 312 11.69 0.32 -1.77
C PHE A 312 13.18 0.51 -1.49
N LEU A 313 13.52 0.84 -0.25
CA LEU A 313 14.87 1.27 0.14
C LEU A 313 15.91 0.15 -0.04
N SER A 314 17.17 0.55 -0.30
CA SER A 314 18.30 -0.38 -0.23
C SER A 314 18.61 -0.71 1.24
N PRO A 315 19.29 -1.84 1.52
CA PRO A 315 19.61 -2.23 2.89
C PRO A 315 20.37 -1.16 3.66
N GLU A 316 21.32 -0.49 3.01
CA GLU A 316 22.14 0.59 3.60
C GLU A 316 21.27 1.80 3.94
N LYS A 317 20.40 2.21 3.01
CA LYS A 317 19.45 3.31 3.26
C LYS A 317 18.46 2.98 4.37
N THR A 318 18.06 1.71 4.52
CA THR A 318 17.20 1.27 5.62
C THR A 318 17.92 1.46 6.96
N ILE A 319 19.17 1.01 7.06
CA ILE A 319 19.99 1.15 8.27
C ILE A 319 20.19 2.63 8.60
N ASP A 320 20.62 3.43 7.63
CA ASP A 320 20.84 4.87 7.79
C ASP A 320 19.58 5.59 8.26
N LEU A 321 18.42 5.24 7.69
CA LEU A 321 17.13 5.81 8.09
C LEU A 321 16.81 5.46 9.54
N LEU A 322 16.92 4.18 9.92
CA LEU A 322 16.62 3.73 11.28
C LEU A 322 17.56 4.36 12.33
N MET A 323 18.83 4.56 11.99
CA MET A 323 19.81 5.21 12.87
C MET A 323 19.62 6.72 12.99
N LYS A 324 19.22 7.38 11.90
CA LYS A 324 19.01 8.82 11.87
C LYS A 324 17.76 9.22 12.65
N GLU A 325 16.67 8.49 12.44
CA GLU A 325 15.37 8.79 13.04
C GLU A 325 15.34 8.54 14.55
N CYS A 326 14.26 8.93 15.21
CA CYS A 326 14.13 8.87 16.67
C CYS A 326 13.59 7.53 17.21
N TYR A 327 13.39 6.51 16.34
CA TYR A 327 12.69 5.27 16.72
C TYR A 327 13.35 4.52 17.87
N PHE A 328 14.69 4.44 17.86
CA PHE A 328 15.44 3.59 18.79
C PHE A 328 16.35 4.38 19.72
N ARG A 329 15.93 5.60 20.08
CA ARG A 329 16.66 6.45 21.02
C ARG A 329 16.19 6.23 22.45
N ASP A 330 17.12 6.23 23.39
CA ASP A 330 16.83 6.16 24.82
C ASP A 330 16.45 7.55 25.39
N LYS A 331 16.27 7.64 26.71
CA LYS A 331 15.97 8.92 27.37
C LYS A 331 17.09 9.95 27.29
N ASN A 332 18.33 9.50 27.09
CA ASN A 332 19.51 10.35 26.93
C ASN A 332 19.77 10.71 25.45
N ASN A 333 18.88 10.29 24.54
CA ASN A 333 18.98 10.48 23.09
C ASN A 333 20.05 9.61 22.41
N ASP A 334 20.58 8.62 23.11
CA ASP A 334 21.54 7.65 22.61
C ASP A 334 20.82 6.55 21.81
N PHE A 335 21.42 6.16 20.69
CA PHE A 335 20.85 5.18 19.78
C PHE A 335 21.20 3.74 20.21
N GLU A 336 20.21 2.86 20.27
CA GLU A 336 20.39 1.46 20.62
C GLU A 336 19.54 0.54 19.72
N TRP A 337 20.20 -0.39 19.01
CA TRP A 337 19.50 -1.38 18.20
C TRP A 337 18.65 -2.33 19.06
N PRO A 338 17.39 -2.62 18.67
CA PRO A 338 16.66 -3.75 19.21
C PRO A 338 17.46 -5.05 19.04
N THR A 339 17.44 -5.93 20.04
CA THR A 339 18.24 -7.17 20.07
C THR A 339 18.12 -7.99 18.79
N VAL A 340 16.91 -8.14 18.28
CA VAL A 340 16.65 -8.86 17.02
C VAL A 340 17.25 -8.16 15.82
N LEU A 341 17.11 -6.84 15.69
CA LEU A 341 17.68 -6.10 14.55
C LEU A 341 19.21 -6.10 14.56
N ALA A 342 19.82 -6.10 15.75
CA ALA A 342 21.26 -6.19 15.91
C ALA A 342 21.83 -7.49 15.29
N GLU A 343 21.03 -8.54 15.12
CA GLU A 343 21.47 -9.77 14.44
C GLU A 343 21.62 -9.61 12.91
N PHE A 344 20.93 -8.62 12.31
CA PHE A 344 20.90 -8.36 10.87
C PHE A 344 21.91 -7.29 10.41
N VAL A 345 22.47 -6.52 11.34
CA VAL A 345 23.37 -5.40 11.05
C VAL A 345 24.74 -5.58 11.70
N ASP A 346 25.79 -5.11 11.01
CA ASP A 346 27.15 -5.00 11.54
C ASP A 346 27.57 -3.53 11.47
N GLY A 347 27.32 -2.80 12.56
CA GLY A 347 27.49 -1.35 12.62
C GLY A 347 26.51 -0.63 11.67
N HIS A 348 27.04 -0.07 10.58
CA HIS A 348 26.27 0.65 9.54
C HIS A 348 26.05 -0.18 8.27
N LEU A 349 26.45 -1.46 8.28
CA LEU A 349 26.38 -2.33 7.11
C LEU A 349 25.43 -3.50 7.36
N PRO A 350 24.74 -3.99 6.32
CA PRO A 350 23.97 -5.22 6.42
C PRO A 350 24.90 -6.40 6.65
N LYS A 351 24.53 -7.30 7.58
CA LYS A 351 25.25 -8.56 7.76
C LYS A 351 25.09 -9.44 6.51
N LEU A 352 26.12 -10.22 6.18
CA LEU A 352 26.07 -11.11 5.02
C LEU A 352 24.89 -12.09 5.13
N GLY A 353 24.07 -12.17 4.08
CA GLY A 353 22.87 -13.01 4.07
C GLY A 353 21.65 -12.41 4.76
N CYS A 354 21.69 -11.14 5.15
CA CYS A 354 20.55 -10.39 5.72
C CYS A 354 20.05 -9.24 4.83
N GLU A 355 20.70 -9.03 3.68
CA GLU A 355 20.42 -7.93 2.75
C GLU A 355 18.95 -7.88 2.32
N LEU A 356 18.35 -9.02 1.95
CA LEU A 356 16.98 -9.03 1.45
C LEU A 356 15.97 -8.75 2.56
N ALA A 357 16.21 -9.26 3.78
CA ALA A 357 15.37 -8.96 4.94
C ALA A 357 15.38 -7.45 5.25
N LEU A 358 16.56 -6.82 5.23
CA LEU A 358 16.70 -5.37 5.46
C LEU A 358 16.11 -4.55 4.30
N LYS A 359 16.17 -5.05 3.07
CA LYS A 359 15.50 -4.44 1.92
C LYS A 359 13.98 -4.46 2.09
N ALA A 360 13.42 -5.60 2.48
CA ALA A 360 11.99 -5.73 2.77
C ALA A 360 11.56 -4.87 3.97
N LEU A 361 12.39 -4.79 5.03
CA LEU A 361 12.17 -3.88 6.15
C LEU A 361 12.11 -2.43 5.69
N GLY A 362 13.02 -2.02 4.81
CA GLY A 362 13.05 -0.68 4.23
C GLY A 362 11.75 -0.29 3.54
N ALA A 363 11.13 -1.21 2.81
CA ALA A 363 9.83 -1.01 2.18
C ALA A 363 8.70 -0.84 3.21
N CYS A 364 8.66 -1.67 4.25
CA CYS A 364 7.70 -1.52 5.34
C CYS A 364 7.88 -0.19 6.09
N VAL A 365 9.12 0.17 6.44
CA VAL A 365 9.44 1.43 7.13
C VAL A 365 9.04 2.63 6.28
N TRP A 366 9.35 2.61 4.98
CA TRP A 366 8.92 3.67 4.06
C TRP A 366 7.40 3.80 4.02
N TYR A 367 6.67 2.69 3.93
CA TYR A 367 5.20 2.70 3.87
C TYR A 367 4.58 3.19 5.18
N LEU A 368 5.12 2.76 6.33
CA LEU A 368 4.68 3.24 7.63
C LEU A 368 4.94 4.74 7.80
N LYS A 369 6.05 5.24 7.25
CA LYS A 369 6.38 6.67 7.27
C LYS A 369 5.47 7.48 6.36
N ASP A 370 5.23 7.00 5.13
CA ASP A 370 4.23 7.59 4.21
C ASP A 370 2.83 7.63 4.85
N SER A 371 2.54 6.67 5.73
CA SER A 371 1.28 6.58 6.47
C SER A 371 1.21 7.39 7.77
N GLU A 372 2.29 8.06 8.19
CA GLU A 372 2.41 8.76 9.49
C GLU A 372 2.22 7.81 10.71
N LEU A 373 2.70 6.57 10.58
CA LEU A 373 2.58 5.50 11.59
C LEU A 373 3.92 4.96 12.09
N ASP A 374 5.01 5.26 11.40
CA ASP A 374 6.37 4.80 11.68
C ASP A 374 6.78 4.99 13.14
N ILE A 375 6.60 6.19 13.71
CA ILE A 375 6.95 6.45 15.11
C ILE A 375 6.13 5.56 16.04
N LYS A 376 4.81 5.47 15.85
CA LYS A 376 3.90 4.73 16.75
C LYS A 376 4.23 3.23 16.78
N VAL A 377 4.64 2.67 15.64
CA VAL A 377 4.90 1.24 15.48
C VAL A 377 6.35 0.89 15.82
N LEU A 378 7.32 1.59 15.22
CA LEU A 378 8.74 1.27 15.38
C LEU A 378 9.27 1.58 16.79
N SER A 379 8.74 2.61 17.47
CA SER A 379 9.18 2.93 18.83
C SER A 379 8.83 1.85 19.86
N MET A 380 7.95 0.90 19.52
CA MET A 380 7.62 -0.24 20.38
C MET A 380 8.73 -1.29 20.44
N LYS A 381 9.69 -1.27 19.49
CA LYS A 381 10.85 -2.17 19.42
C LYS A 381 10.52 -3.67 19.41
N LYS A 382 9.31 -4.06 18.97
CA LYS A 382 8.84 -5.45 18.93
C LYS A 382 9.22 -6.15 17.61
N PHE A 383 10.49 -6.52 17.51
CA PHE A 383 11.01 -7.26 16.35
C PHE A 383 11.10 -8.75 16.66
N HIS A 384 10.78 -9.58 15.68
CA HIS A 384 10.81 -11.03 15.74
C HIS A 384 11.50 -11.59 14.51
N ILE A 385 12.28 -12.67 14.68
CA ILE A 385 12.91 -13.37 13.56
C ILE A 385 11.93 -14.40 13.02
N TYR A 386 11.60 -14.29 11.74
CA TYR A 386 10.88 -15.31 11.01
C TYR A 386 11.86 -16.30 10.39
N LYS A 387 11.72 -17.59 10.74
CA LYS A 387 12.42 -18.71 10.10
C LYS A 387 11.38 -19.71 9.59
N PRO A 388 11.49 -20.18 8.33
CA PRO A 388 10.64 -21.25 7.84
C PRO A 388 10.70 -22.49 8.74
N ALA A 389 9.55 -23.14 8.96
CA ALA A 389 9.42 -24.25 9.91
C ALA A 389 10.28 -25.48 9.56
N ASP A 390 10.68 -25.62 8.31
CA ASP A 390 11.58 -26.65 7.81
C ASP A 390 13.07 -26.33 8.08
N GLN A 391 13.41 -25.09 8.42
CA GLN A 391 14.75 -24.70 8.89
C GLN A 391 14.87 -24.67 10.42
N THR A 392 13.76 -24.66 11.16
CA THR A 392 13.75 -24.65 12.63
C THR A 392 14.02 -26.02 13.26
N SER A 393 14.69 -26.93 12.55
CA SER A 393 15.14 -28.23 13.08
C SER A 393 16.31 -28.07 14.05
N ASP A 394 16.13 -27.25 15.09
CA ASP A 394 16.97 -27.32 16.28
C ASP A 394 16.60 -28.60 17.01
N LYS A 395 17.58 -29.49 17.18
CA LYS A 395 17.44 -30.83 17.80
C LYS A 395 16.89 -30.83 19.23
N ALA A 396 16.64 -29.66 19.83
CA ALA A 396 16.04 -29.51 21.15
C ALA A 396 14.51 -29.32 21.14
N LEU A 397 13.91 -28.87 20.02
CA LEU A 397 12.44 -28.69 19.87
C LEU A 397 11.72 -29.92 19.31
N ASP A 398 12.45 -31.02 19.08
CA ASP A 398 11.99 -32.27 18.45
C ASP A 398 10.93 -33.05 19.27
N ARG A 399 10.39 -32.46 20.34
CA ARG A 399 9.26 -33.01 21.12
C ARG A 399 7.90 -32.41 20.73
N GLN A 400 7.86 -31.37 19.91
CA GLN A 400 6.61 -30.83 19.36
C GLN A 400 6.76 -30.67 17.84
N ALA A 401 6.71 -31.78 17.12
CA ALA A 401 6.56 -31.77 15.67
C ALA A 401 5.18 -31.19 15.31
N PHE A 402 5.13 -29.93 14.90
CA PHE A 402 3.91 -29.33 14.36
C PHE A 402 3.58 -29.96 12.99
N MET A 403 2.31 -30.26 12.74
CA MET A 403 1.86 -30.69 11.42
C MET A 403 2.10 -29.57 10.40
N ILE A 404 2.85 -29.87 9.35
CA ILE A 404 3.07 -28.93 8.25
C ILE A 404 1.87 -28.97 7.32
N LEU A 405 1.23 -27.82 7.14
CA LEU A 405 0.15 -27.60 6.17
C LEU A 405 0.63 -26.54 5.18
N ASP A 406 0.74 -26.89 3.91
CA ASP A 406 1.03 -25.92 2.85
C ASP A 406 -0.22 -25.11 2.47
N PHE A 407 0.00 -24.08 1.66
CA PHE A 407 -1.08 -23.19 1.22
C PHE A 407 -2.21 -23.96 0.52
N ILE A 408 -1.87 -24.85 -0.41
CA ILE A 408 -2.84 -25.61 -1.21
C ILE A 408 -3.69 -26.51 -0.30
N THR A 409 -3.07 -27.14 0.70
CA THR A 409 -3.75 -27.99 1.67
C THR A 409 -4.69 -27.17 2.55
N ILE A 410 -4.28 -26.00 3.02
CA ILE A 410 -5.11 -25.10 3.84
C ILE A 410 -6.36 -24.66 3.08
N GLU A 411 -6.21 -24.29 1.81
CA GLU A 411 -7.32 -23.89 0.95
C GLU A 411 -8.24 -25.08 0.63
N ASN A 412 -7.69 -26.22 0.19
CA ASN A 412 -8.48 -27.39 -0.19
C ASN A 412 -9.29 -27.97 0.98
N LEU A 413 -8.76 -27.91 2.19
CA LEU A 413 -9.44 -28.38 3.40
C LEU A 413 -10.31 -27.30 4.06
N ASN A 414 -10.37 -26.10 3.49
CA ASN A 414 -11.14 -24.95 3.99
C ASN A 414 -10.91 -24.68 5.49
N LEU A 415 -9.62 -24.67 5.90
CA LEU A 415 -9.28 -24.67 7.33
C LEU A 415 -9.47 -23.29 7.98
N LEU A 416 -9.05 -22.22 7.30
CA LEU A 416 -8.96 -20.86 7.86
C LEU A 416 -9.96 -19.92 7.17
N GLY A 417 -10.48 -18.92 7.91
CA GLY A 417 -11.37 -17.88 7.37
C GLY A 417 -12.75 -17.83 8.04
N GLU A 418 -13.73 -17.24 7.35
CA GLU A 418 -15.05 -16.93 7.94
C GLU A 418 -16.12 -18.00 7.73
N LYS A 419 -16.82 -18.02 6.59
CA LYS A 419 -18.01 -18.86 6.42
C LYS A 419 -17.65 -20.26 5.93
N GLY A 420 -18.09 -21.28 6.66
CA GLY A 420 -17.95 -22.69 6.29
C GLY A 420 -16.57 -23.29 6.56
N THR A 421 -15.70 -22.57 7.27
CA THR A 421 -14.32 -23.01 7.56
C THR A 421 -14.26 -23.84 8.84
N LEU A 422 -13.21 -24.67 8.97
CA LEU A 422 -12.97 -25.42 10.21
C LEU A 422 -12.75 -24.46 11.39
N GLN A 423 -11.96 -23.39 11.19
CA GLN A 423 -11.70 -22.36 12.19
C GLN A 423 -13.00 -21.78 12.75
N LYS A 424 -13.96 -21.39 11.90
CA LYS A 424 -15.21 -20.80 12.38
C LYS A 424 -16.10 -21.82 13.10
N THR A 425 -16.01 -23.08 12.72
CA THR A 425 -16.78 -24.18 13.33
C THR A 425 -16.26 -24.49 14.74
N LEU A 426 -14.95 -24.36 14.97
CA LEU A 426 -14.30 -24.63 16.26
C LEU A 426 -14.12 -23.39 17.15
N ASP A 427 -14.33 -22.18 16.62
CA ASP A 427 -14.16 -20.92 17.34
C ASP A 427 -15.29 -20.68 18.35
N TYR A 428 -15.05 -21.11 19.58
CA TYR A 428 -15.86 -20.81 20.78
C TYR A 428 -15.13 -19.86 21.74
N CYS A 429 -14.10 -19.15 21.27
CA CYS A 429 -13.30 -18.28 22.10
C CYS A 429 -14.10 -17.04 22.56
N GLU A 430 -14.07 -16.76 23.85
CA GLU A 430 -14.78 -15.60 24.43
C GLU A 430 -13.95 -14.30 24.37
N THR A 431 -12.65 -14.39 24.08
CA THR A 431 -11.75 -13.24 24.02
C THR A 431 -11.04 -13.12 22.67
N SER A 432 -10.82 -11.88 22.21
CA SER A 432 -10.15 -11.63 20.92
C SER A 432 -8.72 -12.18 20.86
N PHE A 433 -7.99 -12.19 21.98
CA PHE A 433 -6.65 -12.76 22.03
C PHE A 433 -6.63 -14.28 22.16
N GLY A 434 -7.69 -14.91 22.66
CA GLY A 434 -7.83 -16.37 22.65
C GLY A 434 -8.25 -16.90 21.28
N LYS A 435 -8.90 -16.05 20.47
CA LYS A 435 -9.29 -16.34 19.08
C LYS A 435 -8.13 -16.23 18.09
N ARG A 436 -7.18 -15.31 18.34
CA ARG A 436 -5.92 -15.22 17.60
C ARG A 436 -5.02 -16.37 18.00
#